data_AF-A0A0C9YQ52-F1
#
_entry.id   AF-A0A0C9YQ52-F1
#
_cell.length_a   1.000
_cell.length_b   1.000
_cell.length_c   1.000
_cell.angle_alpha   90.00
_cell.angle_beta   90.00
_cell.angle_gamma   90.00
#
_symmetry.space_group_name_H-M   'P 1'
#
loop_
_entity.id
_entity.type
_entity.pdbx_description
1 polymer ?
#
loop_
_entity_poly.entity_id
_entity_poly.type
_entity_poly.pdbx_seq_one_letter_code
_entity_poly.pdbx_strand_id
1 'polypeptide(L)'
;MASSSNPPPPAERASEIVNKLPSKPGLITKTGTAVLGTGLAAAAISQELYVVNEESIVLIASIIVFTYIAKVIREPYSQWAEGHIQKIRNVLNSARSEHTGAVKGRIDSVGQMKDVVSMTEALFALSKETAKLEASNFVEQQKVAVAHEIKTVLDSWVRYEQHLKESEQADLTKTVIDKVLASLKEPKTQQEILASAVAEVEQLVKVKAV
;
A
#
# COMPACT_ATOMS: atom_id res chain seq x y z
N MET A 1 16.25 25.51 -58.19
CA MET A 1 14.94 26.09 -58.52
C MET A 1 14.98 27.56 -58.11
N ALA A 2 15.02 28.45 -59.09
CA ALA A 2 15.04 29.90 -58.91
C ALA A 2 13.62 30.48 -59.10
N SER A 3 13.40 31.70 -58.58
CA SER A 3 12.16 32.49 -58.54
C SER A 3 11.20 32.10 -57.39
N SER A 4 10.84 32.98 -56.46
CA SER A 4 10.40 34.37 -56.66
C SER A 4 10.79 35.31 -55.51
N SER A 5 11.53 36.38 -55.79
CA SER A 5 11.61 37.54 -54.88
C SER A 5 11.17 38.78 -55.63
N ASN A 6 9.90 38.82 -56.04
CA ASN A 6 9.29 40.10 -56.40
C ASN A 6 9.10 40.85 -55.07
N PRO A 7 9.70 42.03 -54.85
CA PRO A 7 9.42 42.81 -53.66
C PRO A 7 7.89 43.04 -53.58
N PRO A 8 7.28 42.99 -52.38
CA PRO A 8 5.86 43.26 -52.20
C PRO A 8 5.48 44.56 -52.91
N PRO A 9 4.25 44.65 -53.46
CA PRO A 9 3.75 45.86 -54.09
C PRO A 9 4.05 47.10 -53.22
N PRO A 10 4.45 48.23 -53.83
CA PRO A 10 4.85 49.42 -53.08
C PRO A 10 3.77 49.92 -52.11
N ALA A 11 2.49 49.71 -52.45
CA ALA A 11 1.36 50.01 -51.57
C ALA A 11 1.37 49.18 -50.27
N GLU A 12 1.70 47.88 -50.35
CA GLU A 12 1.75 47.01 -49.19
C GLU A 12 2.93 47.37 -48.28
N ARG A 13 4.12 47.63 -48.86
CA ARG A 13 5.30 48.12 -48.12
C ARG A 13 5.02 49.45 -47.41
N ALA A 14 4.37 50.39 -48.08
CA ALA A 14 4.01 51.67 -47.47
C ALA A 14 3.04 51.47 -46.29
N SER A 15 2.07 50.57 -46.43
CA SER A 15 1.15 50.22 -45.35
C SER A 15 1.87 49.61 -44.15
N GLU A 16 2.86 48.73 -44.35
CA GLU A 16 3.67 48.16 -43.27
C GLU A 16 4.45 49.22 -42.50
N ILE A 17 4.99 50.22 -43.18
CA ILE A 17 5.75 51.32 -42.57
C ILE A 17 4.80 52.19 -41.74
N VAL A 18 3.65 52.59 -42.30
CA VAL A 18 2.65 53.39 -41.59
C VAL A 18 2.12 52.63 -40.37
N ASN A 19 1.96 51.31 -40.46
CA ASN A 19 1.50 50.48 -39.35
C ASN A 19 2.51 50.40 -38.20
N LYS A 20 3.81 50.48 -38.48
CA LYS A 20 4.88 50.51 -37.47
C LYS A 20 5.04 51.86 -36.75
N LEU A 21 4.43 52.93 -37.27
CA LEU A 21 4.50 54.23 -36.62
C LEU A 21 3.73 54.24 -35.29
N PRO A 22 4.26 54.94 -34.28
CA PRO A 22 3.63 55.03 -32.97
C PRO A 22 2.27 55.72 -33.08
N SER A 23 1.28 55.18 -32.37
CA SER A 23 -0.04 55.77 -32.26
C SER A 23 -0.50 55.65 -30.81
N LYS A 24 -1.04 56.74 -30.24
CA LYS A 24 -1.70 56.72 -28.94
C LYS A 24 -3.19 57.01 -29.16
N PRO A 25 -4.11 56.18 -28.64
CA PRO A 25 -5.55 56.43 -28.75
C PRO A 25 -5.88 57.84 -28.23
N GLY A 26 -6.61 58.62 -29.02
CA GLY A 26 -7.12 59.95 -28.62
C GLY A 26 -6.17 61.14 -28.75
N LEU A 27 -4.89 60.95 -29.15
CA LEU A 27 -3.93 62.08 -29.27
C LEU A 27 -3.29 62.19 -30.66
N ILE A 28 -2.78 61.09 -31.23
CA ILE A 28 -2.05 61.13 -32.51
C ILE A 28 -2.34 59.87 -33.32
N THR A 29 -2.85 60.06 -34.54
CA THR A 29 -3.11 59.00 -35.52
C THR A 29 -1.82 58.59 -36.25
N LYS A 30 -1.79 57.38 -36.83
CA LYS A 30 -0.59 56.87 -37.57
C LYS A 30 -0.23 57.73 -38.80
N THR A 31 -1.25 58.27 -39.48
CA THR A 31 -1.07 59.23 -40.56
C THR A 31 -0.70 60.61 -40.01
N GLY A 32 -1.26 60.98 -38.85
CA GLY A 32 -0.92 62.19 -38.12
C GLY A 32 0.55 62.24 -37.72
N THR A 33 1.13 61.16 -37.19
CA THR A 33 2.56 61.12 -36.85
C THR A 33 3.45 61.29 -38.08
N ALA A 34 3.11 60.64 -39.20
CA ALA A 34 3.85 60.80 -40.45
C ALA A 34 3.81 62.24 -40.95
N VAL A 35 2.62 62.83 -41.08
CA VAL A 35 2.43 64.19 -41.59
C VAL A 35 3.04 65.24 -40.66
N LEU A 36 2.87 65.09 -39.34
CA LEU A 36 3.48 65.98 -38.35
C LEU A 36 5.01 65.86 -38.38
N GLY A 37 5.55 64.65 -38.46
CA GLY A 37 7.01 64.44 -38.54
C GLY A 37 7.61 65.08 -39.79
N THR A 38 7.00 64.85 -40.95
CA THR A 38 7.47 65.47 -42.21
C THR A 38 7.25 66.98 -42.23
N GLY A 39 6.14 67.46 -41.68
CA GLY A 39 5.81 68.89 -41.60
C GLY A 39 6.77 69.65 -40.69
N LEU A 40 7.09 69.10 -39.52
CA LEU A 40 8.09 69.67 -38.60
C LEU A 40 9.48 69.67 -39.22
N ALA A 41 9.88 68.59 -39.90
CA ALA A 41 11.16 68.53 -40.59
C ALA A 41 11.25 69.58 -41.72
N ALA A 42 10.21 69.70 -42.54
CA ALA A 42 10.14 70.69 -43.61
C ALA A 42 10.14 72.13 -43.07
N ALA A 43 9.40 72.39 -41.99
CA ALA A 43 9.39 73.69 -41.33
C ALA A 43 10.75 74.02 -40.69
N ALA A 44 11.43 73.05 -40.05
CA ALA A 44 12.74 73.25 -39.45
C ALA A 44 13.81 73.59 -40.49
N ILE A 45 13.75 72.98 -41.68
CA ILE A 45 14.64 73.31 -42.80
C ILE A 45 14.26 74.67 -43.41
N SER A 46 12.97 74.89 -43.67
CA SER A 46 12.48 76.12 -44.33
C SER A 46 12.66 77.38 -43.48
N GLN A 47 12.67 77.25 -42.16
CA GLN A 47 12.88 78.36 -41.21
C GLN A 47 14.33 78.43 -40.72
N GLU A 48 15.26 77.65 -41.30
CA GLU A 48 16.66 77.54 -40.89
C GLU A 48 16.85 77.22 -39.39
N LEU A 49 15.83 76.64 -38.75
CA LEU A 49 15.88 76.21 -37.36
C LEU A 49 16.91 75.08 -37.16
N TYR A 50 17.19 74.33 -38.23
CA TYR A 50 18.32 73.41 -38.32
C TYR A 50 19.26 73.86 -39.44
N VAL A 51 20.43 74.39 -39.07
CA VAL A 51 21.50 74.78 -40.00
C VAL A 51 22.45 73.59 -40.19
N VAL A 52 22.65 73.17 -41.43
CA VAL A 52 23.60 72.10 -41.76
C VAL A 52 25.01 72.64 -41.59
N ASN A 53 25.73 72.10 -40.61
CA ASN A 53 27.13 72.44 -40.32
C ASN A 53 28.02 71.18 -40.44
N GLU A 54 29.33 71.34 -40.26
CA GLU A 54 30.30 70.24 -40.20
C GLU A 54 29.90 69.18 -39.15
N GLU A 55 29.34 69.59 -38.02
CA GLU A 55 28.83 68.68 -36.97
C GLU A 55 27.65 67.82 -37.43
N SER A 56 26.89 68.23 -38.45
CA SER A 56 25.81 67.42 -39.04
C SER A 56 26.34 66.14 -39.70
N ILE A 57 27.54 66.20 -40.30
CA ILE A 57 28.20 65.04 -40.91
C ILE A 57 28.65 64.08 -39.80
N VAL A 58 29.22 64.60 -38.72
CA VAL A 58 29.61 63.81 -37.54
C VAL A 58 28.40 63.14 -36.90
N LEU A 59 27.27 63.84 -36.79
CA LEU A 59 26.01 63.31 -36.27
C LEU A 59 25.48 62.16 -37.14
N ILE A 60 25.42 62.34 -38.46
CA ILE A 60 24.96 61.28 -39.38
C ILE A 60 25.88 60.07 -39.32
N ALA A 61 27.20 60.27 -39.34
CA ALA A 61 28.18 59.18 -39.22
C ALA A 61 28.01 58.43 -37.88
N SER A 62 27.81 59.16 -36.78
CA SER A 62 27.58 58.59 -35.46
C SER A 62 26.30 57.74 -35.42
N ILE A 63 25.19 58.23 -36.01
CA ILE A 63 23.94 57.47 -36.11
C ILE A 63 24.15 56.16 -36.88
N ILE A 64 24.88 56.20 -38.01
CA ILE A 64 25.17 55.00 -38.80
C ILE A 64 25.98 53.99 -37.97
N VAL A 65 27.02 54.45 -37.27
CA VAL A 65 27.86 53.59 -36.43
C VAL A 65 27.06 53.01 -35.26
N PHE A 66 26.30 53.82 -34.53
CA PHE A 66 25.50 53.34 -33.40
C PHE A 66 24.39 52.40 -33.82
N THR A 67 23.72 52.65 -34.95
CA THR A 67 22.69 51.74 -35.47
C THR A 67 23.28 50.41 -35.92
N TYR A 68 24.48 50.43 -36.53
CA TYR A 68 25.19 49.21 -36.88
C TYR A 68 25.63 48.41 -35.64
N ILE A 69 26.24 49.08 -34.65
CA ILE A 69 26.63 48.46 -33.37
C ILE A 69 25.41 47.88 -32.66
N ALA A 70 24.30 48.63 -32.57
CA ALA A 70 23.07 48.16 -31.96
C ALA A 70 22.54 46.91 -32.66
N LYS A 71 22.63 46.84 -34.00
CA LYS A 71 22.20 45.66 -34.77
C LYS A 71 23.08 44.44 -34.47
N VAL A 72 24.41 44.62 -34.38
CA VAL A 72 25.38 43.54 -34.15
C VAL A 72 25.31 43.03 -32.70
N ILE A 73 25.17 43.91 -31.71
CA ILE A 73 25.19 43.53 -30.29
C ILE A 73 23.83 42.99 -29.79
N ARG A 74 22.73 43.32 -30.48
CA ARG A 74 21.38 42.94 -30.02
C ARG A 74 21.22 41.44 -29.79
N GLU A 75 21.61 40.61 -30.74
CA GLU A 75 21.46 39.15 -30.64
C GLU A 75 22.34 38.55 -29.53
N PRO A 76 23.67 38.78 -29.49
CA PRO A 76 24.50 38.21 -28.43
C PRO A 76 24.12 38.73 -27.04
N TYR A 77 23.73 40.00 -26.91
CA TYR A 77 23.24 40.53 -25.64
C TYR A 77 21.93 39.87 -25.20
N SER A 78 20.98 39.69 -26.13
CA SER A 78 19.71 39.01 -25.82
C SER A 78 19.92 37.56 -25.40
N GLN A 79 20.82 36.84 -26.08
CA GLN A 79 21.15 35.45 -25.72
C GLN A 79 21.85 35.36 -24.36
N TRP A 80 22.78 36.27 -24.09
CA TRP A 80 23.46 36.35 -22.79
C TRP A 80 22.48 36.66 -21.66
N ALA A 81 21.59 37.64 -21.86
CA ALA A 81 20.57 38.02 -20.88
C ALA A 81 19.61 36.87 -20.59
N GLU A 82 19.08 36.23 -21.64
CA GLU A 82 18.19 35.07 -21.51
C GLU A 82 18.89 33.90 -20.81
N GLY A 83 20.14 33.60 -21.17
CA GLY A 83 20.93 32.56 -20.52
C GLY A 83 21.15 32.82 -19.03
N HIS A 84 21.39 34.07 -18.63
CA HIS A 84 21.54 34.45 -17.23
C HIS A 84 20.22 34.30 -16.45
N ILE A 85 19.11 34.76 -17.04
CA ILE A 85 17.77 34.63 -16.48
C ILE A 85 17.42 33.14 -16.29
N GLN A 86 17.67 32.31 -17.31
CA GLN A 86 17.43 30.86 -17.24
C GLN A 86 18.28 30.19 -16.18
N LYS A 87 19.57 30.54 -16.06
CA LYS A 87 20.44 30.00 -15.00
C LYS A 87 19.88 30.29 -13.61
N ILE A 88 19.50 31.55 -13.35
CA ILE A 88 18.92 31.94 -12.05
C ILE A 88 17.60 31.19 -11.81
N ARG A 89 16.72 31.14 -12.82
CA ARG A 89 15.43 30.45 -12.73
C ARG A 89 15.61 28.95 -12.45
N ASN A 90 16.56 28.31 -13.11
CA ASN A 90 16.85 26.89 -12.92
C ASN A 90 17.40 26.60 -11.54
N VAL A 91 18.33 27.41 -11.03
CA VAL A 91 18.84 27.29 -9.66
C VAL A 91 17.72 27.44 -8.64
N LEU A 92 16.85 28.45 -8.81
CA LEU A 92 15.74 28.69 -7.88
C LEU A 92 14.72 27.52 -7.90
N ASN A 93 14.38 27.02 -9.08
CA ASN A 93 13.44 25.90 -9.21
C ASN A 93 14.04 24.59 -8.69
N SER A 94 15.32 24.33 -8.97
CA SER A 94 16.04 23.16 -8.46
C SER A 94 16.12 23.22 -6.94
N ALA A 95 16.51 24.36 -6.36
CA ALA A 95 16.57 24.54 -4.91
C ALA A 95 15.19 24.32 -4.26
N ARG A 96 14.11 24.84 -4.84
CA ARG A 96 12.74 24.57 -4.34
C ARG A 96 12.41 23.08 -4.39
N SER A 97 12.66 22.43 -5.52
CA SER A 97 12.41 20.99 -5.68
C SER A 97 13.20 20.15 -4.67
N GLU A 98 14.50 20.42 -4.53
CA GLU A 98 15.38 19.74 -3.59
C GLU A 98 14.93 19.96 -2.14
N HIS A 99 14.59 21.20 -1.76
CA HIS A 99 14.08 21.50 -0.43
C HIS A 99 12.76 20.78 -0.15
N THR A 100 11.84 20.75 -1.11
CA THR A 100 10.57 20.01 -0.96
C THR A 100 10.80 18.50 -0.85
N GLY A 101 11.76 17.96 -1.61
CA GLY A 101 12.16 16.55 -1.53
C GLY A 101 12.78 16.20 -0.17
N ALA A 102 13.68 17.05 0.34
CA ALA A 102 14.31 16.87 1.65
C ALA A 102 13.30 16.96 2.80
N VAL A 103 12.35 17.92 2.73
CA VAL A 103 11.27 18.03 3.71
C VAL A 103 10.35 16.82 3.65
N LYS A 104 9.99 16.36 2.45
CA LYS A 104 9.17 15.15 2.29
C LYS A 104 9.87 13.91 2.86
N GLY A 105 11.14 13.71 2.56
CA GLY A 105 11.93 12.61 3.13
C GLY A 105 12.00 12.65 4.66
N ARG A 106 12.14 13.85 5.25
CA ARG A 106 12.07 14.02 6.71
C ARG A 106 10.69 13.70 7.27
N ILE A 107 9.62 14.13 6.60
CA ILE A 107 8.25 13.79 7.00
C ILE A 107 8.04 12.28 6.97
N ASP A 108 8.52 11.59 5.93
CA ASP A 108 8.39 10.13 5.82
C ASP A 108 9.16 9.41 6.94
N SER A 109 10.39 9.85 7.26
CA SER A 109 11.16 9.30 8.39
C SER A 109 10.48 9.54 9.75
N VAL A 110 9.93 10.74 9.98
CA VAL A 110 9.19 11.04 11.22
C VAL A 110 7.86 10.29 11.25
N GLY A 111 7.22 10.06 10.10
CA GLY A 111 6.01 9.26 9.95
C GLY A 111 6.20 7.83 10.45
N GLN A 112 7.35 7.21 10.16
CA GLN A 112 7.70 5.88 10.69
C GLN A 112 7.85 5.87 12.22
N MET A 113 8.30 6.98 12.82
CA MET A 113 8.46 7.10 14.26
C MET A 113 7.13 7.31 15.00
N LYS A 114 6.07 7.73 14.30
CA LYS A 114 4.74 7.97 14.89
C LYS A 114 4.15 6.72 15.55
N ASP A 115 4.37 5.55 14.95
CA ASP A 115 3.75 4.30 15.38
C ASP A 115 4.57 3.53 16.43
N VAL A 116 5.76 4.02 16.78
CA VAL A 116 6.68 3.33 17.73
C VAL A 116 6.08 3.29 19.14
N VAL A 117 5.35 4.33 19.55
CA VAL A 117 4.70 4.37 20.87
C VAL A 117 3.62 3.30 20.97
N SER A 118 2.71 3.24 20.00
CA SER A 118 1.65 2.22 19.96
C SER A 118 2.21 0.80 19.84
N MET A 119 3.28 0.61 19.06
CA MET A 119 3.93 -0.69 18.94
C MET A 119 4.58 -1.13 20.25
N THR A 120 5.19 -0.19 20.98
CA THR A 120 5.80 -0.46 22.28
C THR A 120 4.74 -0.82 23.31
N GLU A 121 3.63 -0.08 23.37
CA GLU A 121 2.48 -0.40 24.23
C GLU A 121 1.90 -1.77 23.90
N ALA A 122 1.76 -2.09 22.61
CA ALA A 122 1.29 -3.40 22.15
C ALA A 122 2.25 -4.53 22.56
N LEU A 123 3.57 -4.33 22.47
CA LEU A 123 4.56 -5.31 22.92
C LEU A 123 4.52 -5.54 24.43
N PHE A 124 4.33 -4.49 25.23
CA PHE A 124 4.14 -4.63 26.69
C PHE A 124 2.82 -5.32 27.03
N ALA A 125 1.74 -4.99 26.33
CA ALA A 125 0.45 -5.65 26.49
C ALA A 125 0.54 -7.15 26.14
N LEU A 126 1.18 -7.48 25.02
CA LEU A 126 1.41 -8.85 24.59
C LEU A 126 2.25 -9.64 25.60
N SER A 127 3.32 -9.05 26.13
CA SER A 127 4.14 -9.68 27.17
C SER A 127 3.34 -9.97 28.45
N LYS A 128 2.50 -9.02 28.88
CA LYS A 128 1.64 -9.18 30.06
C LYS A 128 0.56 -10.25 29.85
N GLU A 129 -0.05 -10.27 28.67
CA GLU A 129 -1.05 -11.27 28.31
C GLU A 129 -0.44 -12.67 28.21
N THR A 130 0.75 -12.79 27.62
CA THR A 130 1.51 -14.04 27.52
C THR A 130 1.80 -14.61 28.90
N ALA A 131 2.33 -13.81 29.82
CA ALA A 131 2.60 -14.25 31.19
C ALA A 131 1.33 -14.70 31.93
N LYS A 132 0.20 -14.02 31.72
CA LYS A 132 -1.09 -14.41 32.30
C LYS A 132 -1.60 -15.73 31.70
N LEU A 133 -1.49 -15.90 30.39
CA LEU A 133 -1.89 -17.12 29.69
C LEU A 133 -1.03 -18.31 30.12
N GLU A 134 0.29 -18.15 30.20
CA GLU A 134 1.22 -19.18 30.70
C GLU A 134 0.87 -19.62 32.12
N ALA A 135 0.64 -18.67 33.03
CA ALA A 135 0.24 -18.98 34.41
C ALA A 135 -1.09 -19.75 34.47
N SER A 136 -2.09 -19.32 33.68
CA SER A 136 -3.39 -20.01 33.63
C SER A 136 -3.30 -21.42 33.04
N ASN A 137 -2.48 -21.59 31.99
CA ASN A 137 -2.27 -22.87 31.32
C ASN A 137 -1.52 -23.84 32.26
N PHE A 138 -0.54 -23.34 33.01
CA PHE A 138 0.18 -24.15 34.00
C PHE A 138 -0.74 -24.66 35.12
N VAL A 139 -1.63 -23.81 35.66
CA VAL A 139 -2.61 -24.23 36.67
C VAL A 139 -3.58 -25.27 36.10
N GLU A 140 -4.06 -25.08 34.88
CA GLU A 140 -4.99 -26.02 34.26
C GLU A 140 -4.32 -27.36 33.94
N GLN A 141 -3.07 -27.34 33.46
CA GLN A 141 -2.26 -28.55 33.27
C GLN A 141 -2.07 -29.31 34.59
N GLN A 142 -1.79 -28.63 35.70
CA GLN A 142 -1.71 -29.29 37.01
C GLN A 142 -3.02 -29.95 37.42
N LYS A 143 -4.16 -29.28 37.22
CA LYS A 143 -5.48 -29.87 37.52
C LYS A 143 -5.76 -31.10 36.67
N VAL A 144 -5.46 -31.04 35.36
CA VAL A 144 -5.63 -32.17 34.45
C VAL A 144 -4.72 -33.34 34.84
N ALA A 145 -3.46 -33.07 35.20
CA ALA A 145 -2.53 -34.10 35.65
C ALA A 145 -3.04 -34.81 36.92
N VAL A 146 -3.47 -34.05 37.94
CA VAL A 146 -4.05 -34.63 39.17
C VAL A 146 -5.34 -35.40 38.87
N ALA A 147 -6.24 -34.86 38.03
CA ALA A 147 -7.46 -35.56 37.63
C ALA A 147 -7.15 -36.88 36.89
N HIS A 148 -6.08 -36.90 36.08
CA HIS A 148 -5.64 -38.09 35.38
C HIS A 148 -5.04 -39.14 36.32
N GLU A 149 -4.24 -38.73 37.30
CA GLU A 149 -3.72 -39.63 38.33
C GLU A 149 -4.85 -40.26 39.16
N ILE A 150 -5.81 -39.45 39.62
CA ILE A 150 -6.98 -39.93 40.38
C ILE A 150 -7.80 -40.91 39.53
N LYS A 151 -8.05 -40.59 38.26
CA LYS A 151 -8.75 -41.49 37.34
C LYS A 151 -7.99 -42.80 37.18
N THR A 152 -6.67 -42.75 37.01
CA THR A 152 -5.84 -43.95 36.84
C THR A 152 -5.90 -44.85 38.07
N VAL A 153 -5.90 -44.25 39.27
CA VAL A 153 -6.10 -45.00 40.52
C VAL A 153 -7.50 -45.60 40.56
N LEU A 154 -8.55 -44.83 40.24
CA LEU A 154 -9.92 -45.34 40.24
C LEU A 154 -10.13 -46.48 39.22
N ASP A 155 -9.58 -46.34 38.02
CA ASP A 155 -9.62 -47.36 36.97
C ASP A 155 -8.88 -48.64 37.42
N SER A 156 -7.80 -48.52 38.20
CA SER A 156 -7.10 -49.68 38.75
C SER A 156 -7.91 -50.41 39.84
N TRP A 157 -8.63 -49.66 40.69
CA TRP A 157 -9.59 -50.23 41.65
C TRP A 157 -10.74 -50.94 40.97
N VAL A 158 -11.34 -50.33 39.94
CA VAL A 158 -12.43 -50.95 39.16
C VAL A 158 -11.94 -52.23 38.49
N ARG A 159 -10.74 -52.22 37.91
CA ARG A 159 -10.13 -53.42 37.31
C ARG A 159 -9.87 -54.51 38.35
N TYR A 160 -9.41 -54.15 39.54
CA TYR A 160 -9.22 -55.10 40.64
C TYR A 160 -10.54 -55.71 41.10
N GLU A 161 -11.60 -54.90 41.24
CA GLU A 161 -12.94 -55.38 41.60
C GLU A 161 -13.52 -56.31 40.53
N GLN A 162 -13.37 -55.98 39.25
CA GLN A 162 -13.78 -56.85 38.15
C GLN A 162 -13.02 -58.19 38.19
N HIS A 163 -11.71 -58.17 38.40
CA HIS A 163 -10.91 -59.39 38.54
C HIS A 163 -11.34 -60.25 39.74
N LEU A 164 -11.65 -59.63 40.88
CA LEU A 164 -12.18 -60.35 42.04
C LEU A 164 -13.53 -61.00 41.74
N LYS A 165 -14.46 -60.25 41.13
CA LYS A 165 -15.77 -60.78 40.74
C LYS A 165 -15.64 -61.94 39.75
N GLU A 166 -14.76 -61.82 38.75
CA GLU A 166 -14.49 -62.89 37.79
C GLU A 166 -13.88 -64.13 38.48
N SER A 167 -12.94 -63.94 39.41
CA SER A 167 -12.35 -65.03 40.20
C SER A 167 -13.37 -65.73 41.09
N GLU A 168 -14.20 -64.96 41.82
CA GLU A 168 -15.28 -65.50 42.64
C GLU A 168 -16.31 -66.26 41.80
N GLN A 169 -16.68 -65.74 40.64
CA GLN A 169 -17.56 -66.44 39.71
C GLN A 169 -16.93 -67.73 39.19
N ALA A 170 -15.63 -67.75 38.88
CA ALA A 170 -14.92 -68.95 38.47
C ALA A 170 -14.90 -70.01 39.60
N ASP A 171 -14.60 -69.61 40.84
CA ASP A 171 -14.57 -70.49 42.01
C ASP A 171 -15.96 -71.03 42.38
N LEU A 172 -16.98 -70.18 42.33
CA LEU A 172 -18.39 -70.59 42.53
C LEU A 172 -18.82 -71.55 41.44
N THR A 173 -18.49 -71.27 40.17
CA THR A 173 -18.82 -72.14 39.03
C THR A 173 -18.14 -73.50 39.20
N LYS A 174 -16.87 -73.53 39.59
CA LYS A 174 -16.14 -74.78 39.88
C LYS A 174 -16.77 -75.56 41.03
N THR A 175 -17.10 -74.89 42.14
CA THR A 175 -17.74 -75.52 43.31
C THR A 175 -19.12 -76.09 42.97
N VAL A 176 -19.92 -75.37 42.18
CA VAL A 176 -21.23 -75.83 41.72
C VAL A 176 -21.06 -77.03 40.78
N ILE A 177 -20.14 -76.97 39.81
CA ILE A 177 -19.85 -78.10 38.92
C ILE A 177 -19.40 -79.33 39.73
N ASP A 178 -18.46 -79.18 40.67
CA ASP A 178 -17.98 -80.27 41.51
C ASP A 178 -19.09 -80.86 42.38
N LYS A 179 -19.96 -80.03 42.96
CA LYS A 179 -21.11 -80.48 43.76
C LYS A 179 -22.15 -81.20 42.90
N VAL A 180 -22.43 -80.73 41.68
CA VAL A 180 -23.32 -81.41 40.73
C VAL A 180 -22.74 -82.73 40.28
N LEU A 181 -21.43 -82.79 39.96
CA LEU A 181 -20.75 -84.04 39.62
C LEU A 181 -20.73 -85.04 40.79
N ALA A 182 -20.63 -84.55 42.02
CA ALA A 182 -20.73 -85.39 43.22
C ALA A 182 -22.16 -85.89 43.45
N SER A 183 -23.19 -85.05 43.30
CA SER A 183 -24.59 -85.48 43.43
C SER A 183 -25.00 -86.46 42.33
N LEU A 184 -24.46 -86.35 41.11
CA LEU A 184 -24.66 -87.33 40.04
C LEU A 184 -24.05 -88.71 40.33
N LYS A 185 -23.08 -88.79 41.25
CA LYS A 185 -22.49 -90.06 41.70
C LYS A 185 -23.27 -90.71 42.85
N GLU A 186 -24.22 -90.01 43.47
CA GLU A 186 -25.04 -90.58 44.54
C GLU A 186 -26.07 -91.57 43.98
N PRO A 187 -26.23 -92.76 44.59
CA PRO A 187 -27.09 -93.82 44.06
C PRO A 187 -28.58 -93.44 44.10
N LYS A 188 -29.00 -92.59 45.05
CA LYS A 188 -30.38 -92.07 45.11
C LYS A 188 -30.71 -91.19 43.91
N THR A 189 -29.83 -90.26 43.57
CA THR A 189 -30.01 -89.34 42.45
C THR A 189 -29.94 -90.08 41.12
N GLN A 190 -29.08 -91.10 40.99
CA GLN A 190 -29.07 -91.97 39.79
C GLN A 190 -30.38 -92.74 39.63
N GLN A 191 -30.96 -93.26 40.72
CA GLN A 191 -32.26 -93.92 40.67
C GLN A 191 -33.40 -92.96 40.31
N GLU A 192 -33.40 -91.75 40.86
CA GLU A 192 -34.38 -90.70 40.53
C GLU A 192 -34.25 -90.24 39.07
N ILE A 193 -33.02 -90.07 38.55
CA ILE A 193 -32.79 -89.73 37.14
C ILE A 193 -33.25 -90.88 36.23
N LEU A 194 -32.95 -92.13 36.57
CA LEU A 194 -33.44 -93.28 35.80
C LEU A 194 -34.97 -93.39 35.84
N ALA A 195 -35.59 -93.16 37.00
CA ALA A 195 -37.04 -93.15 37.14
C ALA A 195 -37.69 -92.00 36.34
N SER A 196 -37.10 -90.79 36.35
CA SER A 196 -37.55 -89.65 35.56
C SER A 196 -37.35 -89.88 34.07
N ALA A 197 -36.22 -90.47 33.65
CA ALA A 197 -35.96 -90.81 32.25
C ALA A 197 -36.93 -91.89 31.75
N VAL A 198 -37.27 -92.89 32.58
CA VAL A 198 -38.32 -93.88 32.26
C VAL A 198 -39.68 -93.18 32.16
N ALA A 199 -40.02 -92.28 33.07
CA ALA A 199 -41.27 -91.51 33.01
C ALA A 199 -41.36 -90.62 31.76
N GLU A 200 -40.27 -89.95 31.36
CA GLU A 200 -40.20 -89.16 30.11
C GLU A 200 -40.30 -90.04 28.87
N VAL A 201 -39.66 -91.22 28.85
CA VAL A 201 -39.80 -92.19 27.77
C VAL A 201 -41.22 -92.74 27.71
N GLU A 202 -41.85 -93.07 28.84
CA GLU A 202 -43.24 -93.49 28.91
C GLU A 202 -44.20 -92.39 28.42
N GLN A 203 -43.90 -91.13 28.70
CA GLN A 203 -44.67 -89.99 28.22
C GLN A 203 -44.49 -89.79 26.70
N LEU A 204 -43.26 -89.91 26.19
CA LEU A 204 -42.96 -89.87 24.75
C LEU A 204 -43.62 -91.04 24.00
N VAL A 205 -43.65 -92.25 24.57
CA VAL A 205 -44.32 -93.41 23.99
C VAL A 205 -45.84 -93.24 24.01
N LYS A 206 -46.42 -92.68 25.08
CA LYS A 206 -47.86 -92.33 25.12
C LYS A 206 -48.24 -91.26 24.10
N VAL A 207 -47.37 -90.27 23.88
CA VAL A 207 -47.56 -89.24 22.85
C VAL A 207 -47.41 -89.80 21.42
N LYS A 208 -46.67 -90.89 21.24
CA LYS A 208 -46.46 -91.57 19.95
C LYS A 208 -47.44 -92.73 19.68
N ALA A 209 -48.32 -93.05 20.63
CA ALA A 209 -49.32 -94.12 20.53
C ALA A 209 -50.71 -93.61 20.06
N VAL A 210 -50.73 -92.48 19.34
CA VAL A 210 -51.86 -92.02 18.50
C VAL A 210 -51.41 -92.05 17.05
#